data_AF-A0A914Z0K4-F1
#
_entry.id   AF-A0A914Z0K4-F1
#
_cell.length_a   1.000
_cell.length_b   1.000
_cell.length_c   1.000
_cell.angle_alpha   90.00
_cell.angle_beta   90.00
_cell.angle_gamma   90.00
#
_symmetry.space_group_name_H-M   'P 1'
#
loop_
_entity.id
_entity.type
_entity.pdbx_description
1 polymer ?
#
loop_
_entity_poly.entity_id
_entity_poly.type
_entity_poly.pdbx_seq_one_letter_code
_entity_poly.pdbx_strand_id
1 'polypeptide(L)'
;MRRRFAENTSNTFYPDRVAILGPDLSCLEWLMECGATSVKMSDGVEINRIREMKEYIASHGFNLKMLPKDVKPMPPIAPNLLLHDITVAERWKYIPQVFIDEVDGTDAAISNEGFNYFYECRQVKKLKLNHCDYFTNDALKILSMGRTAKTLEDFEVCMNPWLSDGMVPALIKMKKLKRIHFYFLPYVSNRAAVVRQLKTHLPKCKVSFPELDKVGYGYE
;
A
#
# COMPACT_ATOMS: atom_id res chain seq x y z
N MET A 1 4.99 15.08 -19.47
CA MET A 1 5.88 14.10 -20.14
C MET A 1 6.58 13.17 -19.15
N ARG A 2 7.24 13.67 -18.08
CA ARG A 2 7.78 12.82 -16.99
C ARG A 2 6.71 12.06 -16.18
N ARG A 3 5.56 12.71 -15.90
CA ARG A 3 4.40 12.08 -15.19
C ARG A 3 3.89 10.85 -15.96
N ARG A 4 3.54 10.99 -17.25
CA ARG A 4 3.17 9.87 -18.16
C ARG A 4 4.18 8.72 -18.28
N PHE A 5 5.48 9.00 -18.13
CA PHE A 5 6.49 7.96 -18.20
C PHE A 5 6.57 7.18 -16.88
N ALA A 6 6.57 7.87 -15.74
CA ALA A 6 6.44 7.24 -14.42
C ALA A 6 5.10 6.47 -14.28
N GLU A 7 4.01 7.03 -14.83
CA GLU A 7 2.67 6.41 -14.86
C GLU A 7 2.71 5.01 -15.49
N ASN A 8 3.41 4.82 -16.61
CA ASN A 8 3.41 3.55 -17.35
C ASN A 8 4.50 2.56 -16.94
N THR A 9 5.67 3.01 -16.45
CA THR A 9 6.77 2.08 -16.12
C THR A 9 6.86 1.76 -14.64
N SER A 10 6.59 2.74 -13.75
CA SER A 10 6.86 2.56 -12.32
C SER A 10 5.86 1.59 -11.65
N ASN A 11 4.63 1.50 -12.13
CA ASN A 11 3.61 0.60 -11.56
C ASN A 11 3.72 -0.86 -12.00
N THR A 12 4.65 -1.20 -12.91
CA THR A 12 4.84 -2.59 -13.31
C THR A 12 5.38 -3.39 -12.11
N PHE A 13 4.72 -4.50 -11.79
CA PHE A 13 5.15 -5.39 -10.73
C PHE A 13 6.25 -6.34 -11.23
N TYR A 14 7.43 -6.26 -10.61
CA TYR A 14 8.61 -7.05 -10.94
C TYR A 14 8.90 -8.07 -9.83
N PRO A 15 8.40 -9.32 -9.92
CA PRO A 15 8.54 -10.30 -8.84
C PRO A 15 9.99 -10.80 -8.65
N ASP A 16 10.82 -10.72 -9.68
CA ASP A 16 12.28 -10.88 -9.61
C ASP A 16 12.93 -9.79 -8.74
N ARG A 17 12.45 -8.53 -8.84
CA ARG A 17 12.91 -7.44 -7.98
C ARG A 17 12.54 -7.67 -6.52
N VAL A 18 11.33 -8.20 -6.27
CA VAL A 18 10.89 -8.64 -4.94
C VAL A 18 11.76 -9.79 -4.43
N ALA A 19 12.13 -10.75 -5.28
CA ALA A 19 13.01 -11.85 -4.89
C ALA A 19 14.42 -11.38 -4.46
N ILE A 20 14.91 -10.28 -5.02
CA ILE A 20 16.22 -9.69 -4.69
C ILE A 20 16.17 -8.83 -3.43
N LEU A 21 15.25 -7.86 -3.39
CA LEU A 21 15.20 -6.83 -2.33
C LEU A 21 14.33 -7.25 -1.14
N GLY A 22 13.48 -8.26 -1.33
CA GLY A 22 12.36 -8.54 -0.45
C GLY A 22 11.17 -7.62 -0.66
N PRO A 23 10.03 -7.91 0.00
CA PRO A 23 8.76 -7.25 -0.25
C PRO A 23 8.76 -5.79 0.17
N ASP A 24 9.25 -5.48 1.36
CA ASP A 24 9.17 -4.12 1.89
C ASP A 24 10.13 -3.14 1.19
N LEU A 25 11.36 -3.55 0.86
CA LEU A 25 12.30 -2.66 0.16
C LEU A 25 11.96 -2.45 -1.33
N SER A 26 11.43 -3.49 -2.00
CA SER A 26 10.93 -3.32 -3.38
C SER A 26 9.66 -2.47 -3.41
N CYS A 27 8.78 -2.60 -2.41
CA CYS A 27 7.61 -1.73 -2.26
C CYS A 27 8.02 -0.28 -1.96
N LEU A 28 9.02 -0.06 -1.11
CA LEU A 28 9.60 1.27 -0.85
C LEU A 28 10.13 1.90 -2.14
N GLU A 29 10.90 1.15 -2.94
CA GLU A 29 11.42 1.63 -4.21
C GLU A 29 10.27 2.05 -5.15
N TRP A 30 9.28 1.19 -5.32
CA TRP A 30 8.10 1.48 -6.14
C TRP A 30 7.35 2.74 -5.67
N LEU A 31 7.04 2.84 -4.38
CA LEU A 31 6.32 3.99 -3.81
C LEU A 31 7.04 5.30 -4.10
N MET A 32 8.36 5.34 -3.90
CA MET A 32 9.15 6.55 -4.12
C MET A 32 9.31 6.89 -5.61
N GLU A 33 9.42 5.90 -6.49
CA GLU A 33 9.45 6.11 -7.95
C GLU A 33 8.07 6.50 -8.53
N CYS A 34 6.98 6.18 -7.83
CA CYS A 34 5.63 6.69 -8.10
C CYS A 34 5.37 8.09 -7.52
N GLY A 35 6.29 8.63 -6.73
CA GLY A 35 6.19 9.97 -6.14
C GLY A 35 5.38 10.01 -4.85
N ALA A 36 5.42 8.96 -4.02
CA ALA A 36 4.90 9.02 -2.66
C ALA A 36 5.51 10.20 -1.88
N THR A 37 4.68 10.86 -1.06
CA THR A 37 5.06 12.00 -0.24
C THR A 37 5.98 11.56 0.90
N SER A 38 5.63 10.50 1.62
CA SER A 38 6.51 9.89 2.61
C SER A 38 6.26 8.39 2.82
N VAL A 39 7.32 7.68 3.20
CA VAL A 39 7.27 6.28 3.63
C VAL A 39 8.04 6.15 4.94
N LYS A 40 7.35 5.73 6.00
CA LYS A 40 7.95 5.49 7.31
C LYS A 40 8.28 4.02 7.48
N MET A 41 9.54 3.75 7.81
CA MET A 41 10.06 2.41 8.03
C MET A 41 9.98 2.02 9.52
N SER A 42 10.07 0.72 9.78
CA SER A 42 9.95 0.12 11.12
C SER A 42 11.03 0.54 12.12
N ASP A 43 12.17 1.01 11.62
CA ASP A 43 13.30 1.53 12.41
C ASP A 43 13.14 3.03 12.74
N GLY A 44 12.04 3.64 12.31
CA GLY A 44 11.71 5.05 12.57
C GLY A 44 12.21 6.01 11.49
N VAL A 45 12.93 5.54 10.47
CA VAL A 45 13.36 6.39 9.35
C VAL A 45 12.14 6.77 8.51
N GLU A 46 12.00 8.06 8.21
CA GLU A 46 10.99 8.58 7.28
C GLU A 46 11.67 9.05 5.99
N ILE A 47 11.23 8.49 4.87
CA ILE A 47 11.81 8.67 3.54
C ILE A 47 10.85 9.52 2.72
N ASN A 48 11.32 10.66 2.23
CA ASN A 48 10.50 11.65 1.54
C ASN A 48 10.98 11.90 0.10
N ARG A 49 12.15 11.37 -0.27
CA ARG A 49 12.76 11.57 -1.60
C ARG A 49 13.38 10.30 -2.15
N ILE A 50 13.41 10.17 -3.48
CA ILE A 50 14.07 9.07 -4.20
C ILE A 50 15.54 8.92 -3.77
N ARG A 51 16.26 10.03 -3.50
CA ARG A 51 17.65 9.96 -3.03
C ARG A 51 17.76 9.27 -1.66
N GLU A 52 16.91 9.65 -0.71
CA GLU A 52 16.88 9.05 0.64
C GLU A 52 16.53 7.56 0.55
N MET A 53 15.60 7.19 -0.33
CA MET A 53 15.29 5.78 -0.61
C MET A 53 16.52 5.00 -1.11
N LYS A 54 17.27 5.58 -2.06
CA LYS A 54 18.49 4.94 -2.60
C LYS A 54 19.56 4.78 -1.52
N GLU A 55 19.73 5.78 -0.67
CA GLU A 55 20.65 5.75 0.47
C GLU A 55 20.23 4.71 1.51
N TYR A 56 18.93 4.63 1.83
CA TYR A 56 18.36 3.67 2.77
C TYR A 56 18.47 2.22 2.25
N ILE A 57 18.17 1.97 0.98
CA ILE A 57 18.34 0.63 0.39
C ILE A 57 19.83 0.24 0.35
N ALA A 58 20.72 1.20 0.09
CA ALA A 58 22.17 0.96 0.13
C ALA A 58 22.69 0.66 1.54
N SER A 59 22.19 1.36 2.57
CA SER A 59 22.56 1.07 3.97
C SER A 59 22.12 -0.33 4.43
N HIS A 60 21.15 -0.90 3.71
CA HIS A 60 20.65 -2.27 3.91
C HIS A 60 21.34 -3.30 2.99
N GLY A 61 22.46 -2.93 2.36
CA GLY A 61 23.33 -3.86 1.64
C GLY A 61 23.02 -4.03 0.15
N PHE A 62 22.11 -3.23 -0.42
CA PHE A 62 21.71 -3.35 -1.82
C PHE A 62 22.20 -2.18 -2.67
N ASN A 63 22.93 -2.48 -3.73
CA ASN A 63 23.26 -1.50 -4.75
C ASN A 63 22.27 -1.62 -5.92
N LEU A 64 21.29 -0.71 -5.99
CA LEU A 64 20.25 -0.71 -7.04
C LEU A 64 20.80 -0.63 -8.49
N LYS A 65 22.04 -0.17 -8.68
CA LYS A 65 22.70 -0.12 -10.00
C LYS A 65 23.38 -1.44 -10.37
N MET A 66 23.63 -2.31 -9.37
CA MET A 66 24.37 -3.57 -9.51
C MET A 66 23.56 -4.74 -8.94
N LEU A 67 22.24 -4.72 -9.12
CA LEU A 67 21.41 -5.87 -8.77
C LEU A 67 21.72 -7.05 -9.73
N PRO A 68 21.68 -8.30 -9.24
CA PRO A 68 21.82 -9.47 -10.08
C PRO A 68 20.78 -9.45 -11.22
N LYS A 69 21.25 -9.71 -12.44
CA LYS A 69 20.42 -9.94 -13.61
C LYS A 69 20.21 -11.46 -13.69
N ASP A 70 19.02 -11.92 -14.03
CA ASP A 70 18.65 -13.37 -14.12
C ASP A 70 18.21 -14.06 -12.81
N VAL A 71 17.74 -13.32 -11.82
CA VAL A 71 17.06 -13.92 -10.66
C VAL A 71 15.66 -14.36 -11.06
N LYS A 72 15.37 -15.65 -10.85
CA LYS A 72 14.03 -16.18 -11.10
C LYS A 72 13.06 -15.67 -10.03
N PRO A 73 11.84 -15.26 -10.41
CA PRO A 73 10.78 -14.99 -9.45
C PRO A 73 10.58 -16.17 -8.51
N MET A 74 10.38 -15.89 -7.22
CA MET A 74 10.01 -16.95 -6.29
C MET A 74 8.56 -17.39 -6.55
N PRO A 75 8.23 -18.69 -6.36
CA PRO A 75 6.86 -19.15 -6.48
C PRO A 75 5.97 -18.43 -5.45
N PRO A 76 4.71 -18.13 -5.79
CA PRO A 76 3.80 -17.44 -4.89
C PRO A 76 3.57 -18.28 -3.63
N ILE A 77 3.52 -17.63 -2.47
CA ILE A 77 3.11 -18.29 -1.22
C ILE A 77 1.61 -18.61 -1.34
N ALA A 78 1.24 -19.85 -1.02
CA ALA A 78 -0.18 -20.23 -1.00
C ALA A 78 -0.98 -19.30 -0.06
N PRO A 79 -2.20 -18.86 -0.43
CA PRO A 79 -2.95 -17.85 0.33
C PRO A 79 -3.16 -18.18 1.82
N ASN A 80 -3.35 -19.46 2.14
CA ASN A 80 -3.47 -19.93 3.52
C ASN A 80 -2.17 -19.75 4.31
N LEU A 81 -1.01 -19.88 3.66
CA LEU A 81 0.33 -19.76 4.28
C LEU A 81 0.84 -18.32 4.36
N LEU A 82 0.41 -17.45 3.44
CA LEU A 82 0.81 -16.04 3.41
C LEU A 82 0.47 -15.30 4.72
N LEU A 83 -0.55 -15.80 5.40
CA LEU A 83 -1.06 -15.28 6.64
C LEU A 83 -0.35 -15.83 7.89
N HIS A 84 0.60 -16.77 7.75
CA HIS A 84 1.44 -17.31 8.83
C HIS A 84 2.80 -16.60 8.85
N ASP A 85 3.07 -15.85 9.94
CA ASP A 85 4.27 -15.01 10.04
C ASP A 85 5.57 -15.82 9.92
N ILE A 86 5.60 -17.06 10.45
CA ILE A 86 6.77 -17.95 10.38
C ILE A 86 7.12 -18.29 8.93
N THR A 87 6.13 -18.63 8.10
CA THR A 87 6.37 -19.00 6.70
C THR A 87 6.97 -17.84 5.90
N VAL A 88 6.44 -16.63 6.11
CA VAL A 88 6.94 -15.44 5.40
C VAL A 88 8.30 -15.01 5.95
N ALA A 89 8.53 -15.11 7.27
CA ALA A 89 9.82 -14.83 7.88
C ALA A 89 10.91 -15.78 7.37
N GLU A 90 10.63 -17.07 7.26
CA GLU A 90 11.57 -18.07 6.75
C GLU A 90 11.92 -17.81 5.27
N ARG A 91 10.92 -17.46 4.43
CA ARG A 91 11.13 -17.11 3.02
C ARG A 91 12.07 -15.92 2.86
N TRP A 92 11.95 -14.92 3.73
CA TRP A 92 12.70 -13.67 3.66
C TRP A 92 13.80 -13.57 4.72
N LYS A 93 14.30 -14.70 5.25
CA LYS A 93 15.25 -14.72 6.38
C LYS A 93 16.61 -14.06 6.08
N TYR A 94 17.01 -14.02 4.82
CA TYR A 94 18.27 -13.41 4.37
C TYR A 94 18.10 -11.95 3.90
N ILE A 95 16.87 -11.47 3.84
CA ILE A 95 16.59 -10.07 3.55
C ILE A 95 16.59 -9.29 4.87
N PRO A 96 17.01 -8.01 4.87
CA PRO A 96 16.85 -7.11 6.00
C PRO A 96 15.43 -7.16 6.58
N GLN A 97 15.34 -7.24 7.91
CA GLN A 97 14.07 -7.43 8.62
C GLN A 97 13.31 -6.12 8.87
N VAL A 98 13.70 -5.04 8.19
CA VAL A 98 12.99 -3.76 8.18
C VAL A 98 11.74 -3.84 7.31
N PHE A 99 10.71 -3.08 7.66
CA PHE A 99 9.44 -3.11 6.95
C PHE A 99 8.77 -1.74 6.91
N ILE A 100 7.84 -1.56 5.97
CA ILE A 100 7.04 -0.35 5.86
C ILE A 100 5.98 -0.33 6.97
N ASP A 101 5.91 0.76 7.73
CA ASP A 101 4.90 0.96 8.77
C ASP A 101 3.80 1.92 8.30
N GLU A 102 4.16 3.06 7.70
CA GLU A 102 3.21 4.08 7.24
C GLU A 102 3.55 4.57 5.84
N VAL A 103 2.53 4.81 5.01
CA VAL A 103 2.67 5.35 3.65
C VAL A 103 1.76 6.56 3.50
N ASP A 104 2.35 7.69 3.14
CA ASP A 104 1.65 8.84 2.57
C ASP A 104 1.94 8.91 1.06
N GLY A 105 0.99 8.41 0.27
CA GLY A 105 1.01 8.44 -1.18
C GLY A 105 0.32 9.66 -1.78
N THR A 106 0.13 10.76 -1.03
CA THR A 106 -0.53 11.96 -1.56
C THR A 106 0.13 12.43 -2.87
N ASP A 107 -0.69 12.71 -3.89
CA ASP A 107 -0.31 13.12 -5.26
C ASP A 107 0.53 12.10 -6.06
N ALA A 108 0.70 10.88 -5.55
CA ALA A 108 1.48 9.83 -6.20
C ALA A 108 0.72 9.18 -7.37
N ALA A 109 1.47 8.80 -8.41
CA ALA A 109 0.95 8.11 -9.59
C ALA A 109 0.91 6.58 -9.38
N ILE A 110 0.11 6.13 -8.41
CA ILE A 110 -0.05 4.72 -8.02
C ILE A 110 -1.27 4.12 -8.75
N SER A 111 -1.06 3.05 -9.52
CA SER A 111 -2.13 2.30 -10.22
C SER A 111 -2.33 0.89 -9.65
N ASN A 112 -3.39 0.20 -10.09
CA ASN A 112 -3.78 -1.14 -9.63
C ASN A 112 -2.63 -2.16 -9.65
N GLU A 113 -1.82 -2.17 -10.71
CA GLU A 113 -0.75 -3.14 -10.93
C GLU A 113 0.31 -3.07 -9.82
N GLY A 114 0.64 -1.85 -9.36
CA GLY A 114 1.64 -1.62 -8.35
C GLY A 114 1.23 -2.14 -6.97
N PHE A 115 -0.06 -2.30 -6.68
CA PHE A 115 -0.51 -2.84 -5.38
C PHE A 115 -0.01 -4.26 -5.09
N ASN A 116 0.46 -4.99 -6.11
CA ASN A 116 1.12 -6.29 -5.90
C ASN A 116 2.39 -6.18 -5.05
N TYR A 117 3.06 -5.02 -5.01
CA TYR A 117 4.19 -4.81 -4.08
C TYR A 117 3.78 -4.84 -2.61
N PHE A 118 2.52 -4.49 -2.29
CA PHE A 118 2.00 -4.62 -0.92
C PHE A 118 1.70 -6.06 -0.50
N TYR A 119 1.61 -7.00 -1.44
CA TYR A 119 1.01 -8.32 -1.22
C TYR A 119 1.70 -9.12 -0.10
N GLU A 120 3.04 -9.11 -0.08
CA GLU A 120 3.86 -9.80 0.94
C GLU A 120 4.51 -8.84 1.96
N CYS A 121 4.24 -7.53 1.88
CA CYS A 121 4.78 -6.55 2.84
C CYS A 121 4.44 -6.95 4.28
N ARG A 122 5.39 -6.77 5.20
CA ARG A 122 5.24 -7.37 6.54
C ARG A 122 4.10 -6.78 7.35
N GLN A 123 3.91 -5.45 7.36
CA GLN A 123 3.04 -4.83 8.36
C GLN A 123 2.22 -3.60 7.95
N VAL A 124 2.49 -2.88 6.86
CA VAL A 124 1.82 -1.60 6.47
C VAL A 124 0.56 -1.26 7.29
N LYS A 125 0.74 -0.45 8.34
CA LYS A 125 -0.30 -0.11 9.31
C LYS A 125 -1.18 1.04 8.84
N LYS A 126 -0.58 2.04 8.20
CA LYS A 126 -1.28 3.21 7.69
C LYS A 126 -1.03 3.39 6.21
N LEU A 127 -2.10 3.64 5.46
CA LEU A 127 -2.03 3.89 4.04
C LEU A 127 -2.94 5.08 3.69
N LYS A 128 -2.33 6.18 3.29
CA LYS A 128 -3.00 7.40 2.84
C LYS A 128 -2.75 7.58 1.34
N LEU A 129 -3.83 7.62 0.56
CA LEU A 129 -3.81 7.70 -0.91
C LEU A 129 -4.71 8.84 -1.38
N ASN A 130 -4.27 10.07 -1.11
CA ASN A 130 -5.00 11.28 -1.46
C ASN A 130 -4.59 11.78 -2.85
N HIS A 131 -5.56 12.16 -3.67
CA HIS A 131 -5.33 12.60 -5.07
C HIS A 131 -4.62 11.54 -5.93
N CYS A 132 -4.87 10.26 -5.61
CA CYS A 132 -4.37 9.11 -6.37
C CYS A 132 -5.46 8.60 -7.32
N ASP A 133 -5.43 9.04 -8.57
CA ASP A 133 -6.56 8.88 -9.51
C ASP A 133 -6.48 7.64 -10.41
N TYR A 134 -5.50 6.77 -10.20
CA TYR A 134 -5.18 5.67 -11.14
C TYR A 134 -5.49 4.26 -10.61
N PHE A 135 -6.08 4.15 -9.43
CA PHE A 135 -6.48 2.85 -8.87
C PHE A 135 -8.00 2.76 -8.66
N THR A 136 -8.51 1.53 -8.72
CA THR A 136 -9.93 1.18 -8.63
C THR A 136 -10.18 0.22 -7.46
N ASN A 137 -11.40 -0.33 -7.35
CA ASN A 137 -11.72 -1.37 -6.38
C ASN A 137 -10.81 -2.62 -6.50
N ASP A 138 -10.17 -2.86 -7.65
CA ASP A 138 -9.28 -4.01 -7.87
C ASP A 138 -7.99 -3.93 -7.04
N ALA A 139 -7.42 -2.73 -6.88
CA ALA A 139 -6.31 -2.50 -5.96
C ALA A 139 -6.64 -2.93 -4.52
N LEU A 140 -7.86 -2.61 -4.06
CA LEU A 140 -8.31 -3.02 -2.72
C LEU A 140 -8.48 -4.53 -2.60
N LYS A 141 -8.85 -5.24 -3.68
CA LYS A 141 -8.87 -6.70 -3.70
C LYS A 141 -7.47 -7.25 -3.45
N ILE A 142 -6.44 -6.70 -4.10
CA ILE A 142 -5.03 -7.11 -3.90
C ILE A 142 -4.63 -6.93 -2.44
N LEU A 143 -4.89 -5.77 -1.84
CA LEU A 143 -4.65 -5.55 -0.40
C LEU A 143 -5.39 -6.59 0.46
N SER A 144 -6.66 -6.86 0.16
CA SER A 144 -7.49 -7.78 0.93
C SER A 144 -7.06 -9.25 0.84
N MET A 145 -6.27 -9.61 -0.18
CA MET A 145 -5.75 -10.96 -0.40
C MET A 145 -4.32 -11.12 0.12
N GLY A 146 -3.59 -10.01 0.26
CA GLY A 146 -2.24 -9.97 0.80
C GLY A 146 -2.18 -9.89 2.32
N ARG A 147 -0.99 -9.62 2.85
CA ARG A 147 -0.75 -9.48 4.29
C ARG A 147 -1.42 -8.25 4.90
N THR A 148 -1.66 -7.20 4.12
CA THR A 148 -2.33 -5.98 4.59
C THR A 148 -3.74 -6.25 5.12
N ALA A 149 -4.40 -7.34 4.70
CA ALA A 149 -5.63 -7.84 5.31
C ALA A 149 -5.55 -8.08 6.83
N LYS A 150 -4.35 -8.38 7.36
CA LYS A 150 -4.10 -8.61 8.79
C LYS A 150 -3.40 -7.47 9.50
N THR A 151 -2.99 -6.43 8.79
CA THR A 151 -2.04 -5.45 9.35
C THR A 151 -2.48 -4.01 9.17
N LEU A 152 -3.29 -3.70 8.14
CA LEU A 152 -3.77 -2.34 7.92
C LEU A 152 -4.75 -1.93 9.02
N GLU A 153 -4.43 -0.84 9.70
CA GLU A 153 -5.21 -0.27 10.81
C GLU A 153 -5.88 1.05 10.41
N ASP A 154 -5.25 1.80 9.50
CA ASP A 154 -5.67 3.12 9.08
C ASP A 154 -5.64 3.24 7.56
N PHE A 155 -6.78 3.55 6.97
CA PHE A 155 -6.90 3.77 5.54
C PHE A 155 -7.57 5.10 5.23
N GLU A 156 -6.88 5.93 4.45
CA GLU A 156 -7.37 7.24 4.03
C GLU A 156 -7.30 7.36 2.51
N VAL A 157 -8.42 7.76 1.89
CA VAL A 157 -8.48 8.06 0.47
C VAL A 157 -9.25 9.35 0.26
N CYS A 158 -8.67 10.25 -0.52
CA CYS A 158 -9.25 11.53 -0.89
C CYS A 158 -9.24 11.71 -2.40
N MET A 159 -10.35 12.19 -2.96
CA MET A 159 -10.50 12.56 -4.38
C MET A 159 -10.19 11.44 -5.38
N ASN A 160 -10.31 10.16 -5.01
CA ASN A 160 -10.20 9.09 -6.00
C ASN A 160 -11.52 8.97 -6.80
N PRO A 161 -11.52 9.13 -8.13
CA PRO A 161 -12.74 9.16 -8.93
C PRO A 161 -13.28 7.78 -9.30
N TRP A 162 -12.58 6.69 -8.97
CA TRP A 162 -12.91 5.34 -9.45
C TRP A 162 -13.37 4.37 -8.37
N LEU A 163 -13.14 4.69 -7.09
CA LEU A 163 -13.70 3.91 -5.98
C LEU A 163 -15.22 4.07 -5.92
N SER A 164 -15.90 2.94 -5.81
CA SER A 164 -17.35 2.85 -5.73
C SER A 164 -17.79 1.98 -4.56
N ASP A 165 -19.10 1.82 -4.35
CA ASP A 165 -19.66 0.91 -3.33
C ASP A 165 -19.08 -0.53 -3.41
N GLY A 166 -18.58 -0.93 -4.59
CA GLY A 166 -17.89 -2.22 -4.82
C GLY A 166 -16.58 -2.42 -4.05
N MET A 167 -16.07 -1.40 -3.35
CA MET A 167 -14.91 -1.53 -2.45
C MET A 167 -15.21 -2.33 -1.17
N VAL A 168 -16.47 -2.35 -0.73
CA VAL A 168 -16.85 -2.91 0.58
C VAL A 168 -16.40 -4.36 0.79
N PRO A 169 -16.59 -5.31 -0.16
CA PRO A 169 -16.16 -6.70 0.02
C PRO A 169 -14.66 -6.88 0.27
N ALA A 170 -13.82 -5.98 -0.25
CA ALA A 170 -12.39 -6.00 -0.01
C ALA A 170 -12.07 -5.45 1.40
N LEU A 171 -12.63 -4.30 1.76
CA LEU A 171 -12.38 -3.63 3.04
C LEU A 171 -12.81 -4.47 4.24
N ILE A 172 -13.96 -5.18 4.17
CA ILE A 172 -14.43 -6.00 5.29
C ILE A 172 -13.51 -7.18 5.63
N LYS A 173 -12.57 -7.56 4.74
CA LYS A 173 -11.56 -8.59 5.01
C LYS A 173 -10.40 -8.05 5.85
N MET A 174 -10.18 -6.74 5.87
CA MET A 174 -9.09 -6.08 6.60
C MET A 174 -9.51 -5.89 8.07
N LYS A 175 -9.47 -6.97 8.86
CA LYS A 175 -10.09 -7.01 10.20
C LYS A 175 -9.41 -6.14 11.25
N LYS A 176 -8.19 -5.65 11.00
CA LYS A 176 -7.49 -4.73 11.90
C LYS A 176 -7.82 -3.26 11.66
N LEU A 177 -8.59 -2.92 10.64
CA LEU A 177 -8.99 -1.54 10.39
C LEU A 177 -9.70 -0.96 11.62
N LYS A 178 -9.10 0.11 12.14
CA LYS A 178 -9.61 0.95 13.23
C LYS A 178 -10.14 2.28 12.70
N ARG A 179 -9.60 2.75 11.57
CA ARG A 179 -9.96 4.04 10.98
C ARG A 179 -10.05 3.93 9.45
N ILE A 180 -11.15 4.42 8.88
CA ILE A 180 -11.32 4.61 7.44
C ILE A 180 -11.87 6.00 7.18
N HIS A 181 -11.16 6.79 6.37
CA HIS A 181 -11.60 8.11 5.94
C HIS A 181 -11.72 8.18 4.43
N PHE A 182 -12.92 8.53 3.97
CA PHE A 182 -13.22 8.73 2.55
C PHE A 182 -13.60 10.18 2.30
N TYR A 183 -12.79 10.89 1.53
CA TYR A 183 -13.08 12.26 1.13
C TYR A 183 -13.36 12.30 -0.36
N PHE A 184 -14.49 12.89 -0.73
CA PHE A 184 -14.86 13.14 -2.12
C PHE A 184 -14.64 11.93 -3.05
N LEU A 185 -15.39 10.85 -2.81
CA LEU A 185 -15.43 9.69 -3.71
C LEU A 185 -16.70 9.76 -4.57
N PRO A 186 -16.64 10.30 -5.81
CA PRO A 186 -17.83 10.62 -6.60
C PRO A 186 -18.64 9.39 -7.01
N TYR A 187 -18.03 8.21 -7.11
CA TYR A 187 -18.71 6.96 -7.49
C TYR A 187 -19.18 6.12 -6.30
N VAL A 188 -19.02 6.61 -5.07
CA VAL A 188 -19.71 6.03 -3.91
C VAL A 188 -21.12 6.60 -3.85
N SER A 189 -22.05 5.84 -4.43
CA SER A 189 -23.45 6.21 -4.60
C SER A 189 -24.24 6.18 -3.29
N ASN A 190 -23.93 5.26 -2.37
CA ASN A 190 -24.65 5.09 -1.11
C ASN A 190 -23.72 5.03 0.10
N ARG A 191 -23.22 6.20 0.50
CA ARG A 191 -22.33 6.38 1.67
C ARG A 191 -22.91 5.77 2.95
N ALA A 192 -24.22 5.94 3.18
CA ALA A 192 -24.89 5.39 4.35
C ALA A 192 -24.88 3.84 4.36
N ALA A 193 -25.15 3.20 3.21
CA ALA A 193 -25.06 1.75 3.08
C ALA A 193 -23.62 1.24 3.24
N VAL A 194 -22.63 1.95 2.69
CA VAL A 194 -21.21 1.63 2.88
C VAL A 194 -20.84 1.67 4.36
N VAL A 195 -21.16 2.76 5.07
CA VAL A 195 -20.89 2.90 6.51
C VAL A 195 -21.59 1.78 7.30
N ARG A 196 -22.86 1.50 7.00
CA ARG A 196 -23.61 0.43 7.66
C ARG A 196 -22.92 -0.93 7.47
N GLN A 197 -22.62 -1.31 6.23
CA GLN A 197 -21.99 -2.60 5.92
C GLN A 197 -20.61 -2.73 6.56
N LEU A 198 -19.78 -1.68 6.51
CA LEU A 198 -18.47 -1.69 7.15
C LEU A 198 -18.61 -1.82 8.67
N LYS A 199 -19.50 -1.06 9.32
CA LYS A 199 -19.74 -1.17 10.78
C LYS A 199 -20.29 -2.54 11.20
N THR A 200 -21.11 -3.19 10.37
CA THR A 200 -21.58 -4.56 10.63
C THR A 200 -20.42 -5.57 10.69
N HIS A 201 -19.40 -5.42 9.83
CA HIS A 201 -18.31 -6.40 9.72
C HIS A 201 -17.02 -5.99 10.45
N LEU A 202 -16.89 -4.70 10.76
CA LEU A 202 -15.75 -4.04 11.41
C LEU A 202 -16.29 -3.09 12.51
N PRO A 203 -16.93 -3.60 13.57
CA PRO A 203 -17.66 -2.77 14.55
C PRO A 203 -16.76 -1.80 15.33
N LYS A 204 -15.46 -2.07 15.40
CA LYS A 204 -14.46 -1.21 16.06
C LYS A 204 -13.84 -0.17 15.11
N CYS A 205 -14.20 -0.17 13.83
CA CYS A 205 -13.66 0.74 12.84
C CYS A 205 -14.48 2.04 12.78
N LYS A 206 -13.81 3.18 12.99
CA LYS A 206 -14.36 4.52 12.74
C LYS A 206 -14.35 4.78 11.23
N VAL A 207 -15.53 4.73 10.61
CA VAL A 207 -15.72 5.03 9.19
C VAL A 207 -16.32 6.42 9.04
N SER A 208 -15.72 7.27 8.21
CA SER A 208 -16.23 8.62 7.96
C SER A 208 -16.23 8.99 6.47
N PHE A 209 -17.20 9.82 6.11
CA PHE A 209 -17.28 10.55 4.84
C PHE A 209 -17.41 12.04 5.15
N PRO A 210 -16.31 12.75 5.46
CA PRO A 210 -16.39 14.14 5.87
C PRO A 210 -16.90 15.05 4.75
N GLU A 211 -17.56 16.14 5.14
CA GLU A 211 -18.02 17.17 4.22
C GLU A 211 -16.83 17.98 3.66
N LEU A 212 -17.01 18.56 2.46
CA LEU A 212 -15.95 19.19 1.68
C LEU A 212 -15.31 20.40 2.37
N ASP A 213 -16.04 21.06 3.26
CA ASP A 213 -15.60 22.20 4.06
C ASP A 213 -14.54 21.84 5.11
N LYS A 214 -14.32 20.56 5.40
CA LYS A 214 -13.34 20.08 6.38
C LYS A 214 -12.02 19.61 5.77
N VAL A 215 -11.92 19.56 4.44
CA VAL A 215 -10.73 19.08 3.73
C VAL A 215 -9.53 20.01 4.00
N GLY A 216 -8.47 19.47 4.60
CA GLY A 216 -7.19 20.17 4.83
C GLY A 216 -6.88 20.55 6.28
N TYR A 217 -7.78 20.35 7.24
CA TYR A 217 -7.57 20.82 8.62
C TYR A 217 -6.92 19.82 9.59
N GLY A 218 -6.57 18.61 9.15
CA GLY A 218 -6.16 17.55 10.07
C GLY A 218 -7.36 17.09 10.92
N TYR A 219 -7.53 15.78 11.05
CA TYR A 219 -8.69 15.22 11.71
C TYR A 219 -8.23 14.54 12.99
N GLU A 220 -8.55 15.14 14.14
CA GLU A 220 -8.42 14.52 15.46
C GLU A 220 -9.39 13.34 15.66
#